data_AF-K1T2K4-F1
#
_entry.id   AF-K1T2K4-F1
#
_cell.length_a   1.000
_cell.length_b   1.000
_cell.length_c   1.000
_cell.angle_alpha   90.00
_cell.angle_beta   90.00
_cell.angle_gamma   90.00
#
_symmetry.space_group_name_H-M   'P 1'
#
loop_
_entity.id
_entity.type
_entity.pdbx_description
1 polymer ?
#
loop_
_entity_poly.entity_id
_entity_poly.type
_entity_poly.pdbx_seq_one_letter_code
_entity_poly.pdbx_strand_id
1 'polypeptide(L)' 'RGRRGGLNITDLANRWSCAFIQTQDVGRVAPDGSFVIEGRIDHAEIRGCNLLVQ' A
#
# COMPACT_ATOMS: atom_id res chain seq x y z
N ARG A 1 -9.68 -12.34 -11.65
CA ARG A 1 -9.26 -12.18 -10.23
C ARG A 1 -7.77 -12.50 -10.19
N GLY A 2 -6.95 -11.70 -9.48
CA GLY A 2 -5.49 -11.60 -9.71
C GLY A 2 -5.01 -10.24 -10.25
N ARG A 3 -5.81 -9.17 -10.10
CA ARG A 3 -5.46 -7.84 -10.63
C ARG A 3 -4.43 -7.18 -9.71
N ARG A 4 -3.32 -6.75 -10.30
CA ARG A 4 -2.34 -5.86 -9.66
C ARG A 4 -2.94 -4.47 -9.50
N GLY A 5 -2.72 -3.83 -8.37
CA GLY A 5 -3.26 -2.51 -8.05
C GLY A 5 -2.53 -1.84 -6.89
N GLY A 6 -2.80 -0.55 -6.67
CA GLY A 6 -2.25 0.20 -5.54
C GLY A 6 -2.82 -0.28 -4.21
N LEU A 7 -2.04 -0.09 -3.14
CA LEU A 7 -2.44 -0.44 -1.78
C LEU A 7 -2.99 0.80 -1.06
N ASN A 8 -4.26 0.72 -0.66
CA ASN A 8 -4.91 1.75 0.15
C ASN A 8 -5.29 1.15 1.50
N ILE A 9 -5.04 1.90 2.58
CA ILE A 9 -5.39 1.53 3.95
C ILE A 9 -6.52 2.45 4.41
N THR A 10 -7.61 1.86 4.89
CA THR A 10 -8.71 2.60 5.52
C THR A 10 -8.92 2.06 6.92
N ASP A 11 -8.75 2.91 7.92
CA ASP A 11 -9.09 2.61 9.30
C ASP A 11 -10.50 3.14 9.60
N LEU A 12 -11.43 2.22 9.81
CA LEU A 12 -12.84 2.55 10.05
C LEU A 12 -13.13 3.04 11.47
N ALA A 13 -12.21 2.83 12.42
CA ALA A 13 -12.36 3.26 13.81
C ALA A 13 -11.70 4.63 14.06
N ASN A 14 -10.74 5.02 13.22
CA ASN A 14 -10.06 6.29 13.36
C ASN A 14 -10.96 7.47 12.96
N ARG A 15 -11.51 8.15 13.96
CA ARG A 15 -12.38 9.32 13.79
C ARG A 15 -11.64 10.66 13.82
N TRP A 16 -10.48 10.70 14.47
CA TRP A 16 -9.86 11.95 14.92
C TRP A 16 -8.56 12.28 14.20
N SER A 17 -8.06 11.40 13.32
CA SER A 17 -6.91 11.69 12.46
C SER A 17 -7.13 11.17 11.03
N CYS A 18 -6.07 10.78 10.34
CA CYS A 18 -6.13 10.37 8.94
C CYS A 18 -6.63 8.92 8.83
N ALA A 19 -7.92 8.76 8.54
CA ALA A 19 -8.57 7.45 8.42
C ALA A 19 -8.27 6.74 7.09
N PHE A 20 -7.73 7.45 6.10
CA PHE A 20 -7.42 6.93 4.78
C PHE A 20 -5.99 7.27 4.38
N ILE A 21 -5.23 6.25 3.97
CA ILE A 21 -3.88 6.37 3.44
C ILE A 21 -3.83 5.66 2.10
N GLN A 22 -3.62 6.41 1.02
CA GLN A 22 -3.21 5.85 -0.26
C GLN A 22 -1.70 5.73 -0.26
N THR A 23 -1.18 4.50 -0.23
CA THR A 23 0.27 4.30 -0.27
C THR A 23 0.76 4.34 -1.71
N GLN A 24 2.07 4.46 -1.86
CA GLN A 24 2.75 4.28 -3.14
C GLN A 24 3.19 2.81 -3.34
N ASP A 25 2.56 1.86 -2.66
CA ASP A 25 2.86 0.44 -2.82
C ASP A 25 1.89 -0.21 -3.81
N VAL A 26 2.38 -1.26 -4.45
CA VAL A 26 1.63 -2.07 -5.40
C VAL A 26 1.55 -3.50 -4.92
N GLY A 27 0.38 -4.09 -5.06
CA GLY A 27 0.13 -5.46 -4.61
C GLY A 27 -0.82 -6.22 -5.53
N ARG A 28 -1.01 -7.50 -5.21
CA ARG A 28 -1.88 -8.42 -5.93
C ARG A 28 -2.67 -9.25 -4.93
N VAL A 29 -3.97 -9.40 -5.21
CA VAL A 29 -4.85 -10.31 -4.47
C VAL A 29 -4.89 -11.67 -5.17
N ALA A 30 -4.57 -12.73 -4.43
CA ALA A 30 -4.64 -14.11 -4.88
C ALA A 30 -6.10 -14.63 -4.90
N PRO A 31 -6.39 -15.74 -5.59
CA PRO A 31 -7.75 -16.26 -5.70
C PRO A 31 -8.41 -16.64 -4.36
N ASP A 32 -7.62 -17.00 -3.36
CA ASP A 32 -8.04 -17.36 -2.00
C ASP A 32 -8.34 -16.14 -1.10
N GLY A 33 -8.15 -14.93 -1.63
CA GLY A 33 -8.37 -13.68 -0.89
C GLY A 33 -7.16 -13.18 -0.10
N SER A 34 -6.07 -13.95 -0.05
CA SER A 34 -4.79 -13.43 0.44
C SER A 34 -4.23 -12.37 -0.52
N PHE A 35 -3.30 -11.54 -0.05
CA PHE A 35 -2.62 -10.57 -0.90
C PHE A 35 -1.13 -10.52 -0.59
N VAL A 36 -0.36 -10.08 -1.59
CA VAL A 36 1.08 -9.85 -1.48
C VAL A 36 1.40 -8.41 -1.90
N ILE A 37 2.35 -7.79 -1.20
CA ILE A 37 2.93 -6.50 -1.58
C ILE A 37 4.13 -6.81 -2.49
N GLU A 38 4.08 -6.34 -3.73
CA GLU A 38 5.08 -6.63 -4.77
C GLU A 38 6.19 -5.55 -4.85
N GLY A 39 5.99 -4.38 -4.22
CA GLY A 39 6.97 -3.28 -4.20
C GLY A 39 6.31 -1.90 -4.26
N ARG A 40 7.07 -0.90 -4.73
CA ARG A 40 6.58 0.48 -4.95
C ARG A 40 6.03 0.67 -6.37
N ILE A 41 5.10 1.61 -6.52
CA ILE A 41 4.53 2.02 -7.82
C ILE A 41 5.57 2.82 -8.62
N ASP A 42 6.25 3.75 -7.95
CA ASP A 42 7.39 4.50 -8.47
C ASP A 42 8.72 3.93 -7.93
N HIS A 43 9.84 4.56 -8.29
CA HIS A 43 11.17 4.10 -7.92
C HIS A 43 11.29 3.87 -6.40
N ALA A 44 11.71 2.66 -6.00
CA ALA A 44 12.08 2.41 -4.62
C ALA A 44 13.47 3.01 -4.33
N GLU A 45 13.64 3.69 -3.19
CA GLU A 45 14.98 4.08 -2.77
C GLU A 45 15.83 2.85 -2.45
N ILE A 46 17.08 2.88 -2.93
CA ILE A 46 18.07 1.84 -2.66
C ILE A 46 18.32 1.84 -1.15
N ARG A 47 17.92 0.73 -0.49
CA ARG A 47 17.94 0.46 0.96
C ARG A 47 16.62 0.70 1.73
N GLY A 48 15.49 0.90 1.04
CA GLY A 48 14.19 0.85 1.70
C GLY A 48 13.96 1.98 2.71
N CYS A 49 14.63 3.11 2.51
CA CYS A 49 14.31 4.33 3.24
C CYS A 49 12.86 4.72 2.97
N ASN A 50 12.17 5.17 4.02
CA ASN A 50 10.83 5.71 3.87
C ASN A 50 10.92 7.02 3.06
N LEU A 51 10.09 7.14 2.02
CA LEU A 51 9.92 8.40 1.27
C LEU A 51 9.19 9.48 2.08
N LEU A 52 8.97 9.27 3.37
CA LEU A 52 8.40 10.23 4.30
C LEU A 52 9.54 11.15 4.78
N VAL A 53 10.16 11.83 3.83
CA VAL A 53 11.13 12.89 4.06
C VAL A 53 10.34 14.20 4.09
N GLN A 54 10.65 15.05 5.07
CA GLN A 54 9.93 16.29 5.39
C GLN A 54 9.90 17.31 4.25
#